data_AF-A0A9R1QRZ9-F1
#
_entry.id   AF-A0A9R1QRZ9-F1
#
_cell.length_a   1.000
_cell.length_b   1.000
_cell.length_c   1.000
_cell.angle_alpha   90.00
_cell.angle_beta   90.00
_cell.angle_gamma   90.00
#
_symmetry.space_group_name_H-M   'P 1'
#
loop_
_entity.id
_entity.type
_entity.pdbx_description
1 polymer ?
#
loop_
_entity_poly.entity_id
_entity_poly.type
_entity_poly.pdbx_seq_one_letter_code
_entity_poly.pdbx_strand_id
1 'polypeptide(L)'
;MPIEVTLAFDDILSTLGCLFVLVVILCIVTQSVICRNLRSSVYDINEDVSEKQFPEFNKAEWIECIQEQNEIIFVPSGWYHQVYNLEDTISINHNWFNAYNLHWVWNLLHEDHKVAKEYIEDIRDICDNFEALCQRNLAANTGMNFYDFFIFITRFVLANVIELYHVQEPEDAKVNSPEATHHYVYNLMQIREVASKMISAEAFSIENLCVISEGNRSAMSDVTKILKDDGFRRLWMTLSEAYECIRRGQRILYKVRYLNQKGCLSVTCSKSDCNVVDRITYFMREIRGPEDLVRLIDTALPER
;
A
#
# COMPACT_ATOMS: atom_id res chain seq x y z
N MET A 1 -7.68 3.67 21.79
CA MET A 1 -9.08 3.47 21.37
C MET A 1 -9.06 3.25 19.86
N PRO A 2 -9.31 2.04 19.36
CA PRO A 2 -9.66 1.91 17.95
C PRO A 2 -10.92 2.74 17.77
N ILE A 3 -10.92 3.65 16.80
CA ILE A 3 -12.15 4.30 16.39
C ILE A 3 -12.96 3.16 15.78
N GLU A 4 -13.96 2.67 16.52
CA GLU A 4 -15.04 1.84 15.99
C GLU A 4 -15.72 2.65 14.87
N VAL A 5 -15.23 2.53 13.65
CA VAL A 5 -15.98 2.88 12.43
C VAL A 5 -16.99 1.76 12.12
N THR A 6 -17.51 1.11 13.17
CA THR A 6 -18.59 0.13 13.10
C THR A 6 -19.88 0.73 13.66
N LEU A 7 -19.78 1.75 14.54
CA LEU A 7 -20.94 2.36 15.22
C LEU A 7 -21.57 3.56 14.48
N ALA A 8 -21.10 3.90 13.28
CA ALA A 8 -21.74 4.93 12.45
C ALA A 8 -22.28 4.38 11.12
N PHE A 9 -22.22 3.07 10.88
CA PHE A 9 -22.79 2.47 9.67
C PHE A 9 -24.31 2.34 9.80
N ASP A 10 -24.82 1.73 10.87
CA ASP A 10 -26.26 1.49 11.03
C ASP A 10 -27.07 2.80 11.17
N ASP A 11 -26.53 3.81 11.88
CA ASP A 11 -27.21 5.09 12.10
C ASP A 11 -27.23 6.01 10.85
N ILE A 12 -26.21 5.92 9.98
CA ILE A 12 -26.24 6.63 8.68
C ILE A 12 -27.21 5.93 7.72
N LEU A 13 -27.21 4.59 7.72
CA LEU A 13 -28.08 3.76 6.88
C LEU A 13 -29.57 3.92 7.22
N SER A 14 -29.94 4.09 8.49
CA SER A 14 -31.34 4.25 8.90
C SER A 14 -31.91 5.65 8.64
N THR A 15 -31.05 6.67 8.59
CA THR A 15 -31.49 8.07 8.55
C THR A 15 -31.68 8.60 7.13
N LEU A 16 -31.03 7.99 6.13
CA LEU A 16 -31.06 8.48 4.75
C LEU A 16 -32.23 7.98 3.91
N GLY A 17 -32.95 6.92 4.30
CA GLY A 17 -34.12 6.43 3.56
C GLY A 17 -33.87 6.07 2.09
N CYS A 18 -32.61 6.07 1.64
CA CYS A 18 -32.21 5.75 0.28
C CYS A 18 -32.24 4.23 0.11
N LEU A 19 -32.95 3.74 -0.91
CA LEU A 19 -32.77 2.38 -1.41
C LEU A 19 -31.34 2.30 -1.95
N PHE A 20 -30.47 1.53 -1.31
CA PHE A 20 -29.09 1.33 -1.74
C PHE A 20 -29.03 0.14 -2.69
N VAL A 21 -29.26 0.29 -3.99
CA VAL A 21 -29.16 -0.88 -4.89
C VAL A 21 -28.80 -0.52 -6.33
N LEU A 22 -28.02 -1.43 -6.92
CA LEU A 22 -27.69 -1.63 -8.32
C LEU A 22 -26.51 -0.81 -8.84
N VAL A 23 -25.38 -1.51 -8.87
CA VAL A 23 -24.20 -1.16 -9.67
C VAL A 23 -23.98 -2.27 -10.68
N VAL A 24 -24.00 -1.97 -11.98
CA VAL A 24 -23.43 -2.86 -12.99
C VAL A 24 -21.93 -2.65 -12.98
N ILE A 25 -21.16 -3.67 -12.62
CA ILE A 25 -19.71 -3.66 -12.75
C ILE A 25 -19.34 -4.52 -13.96
N LEU A 26 -18.72 -3.88 -14.94
CA LEU A 26 -18.22 -4.55 -16.12
C LEU A 26 -16.71 -4.72 -16.03
N CYS A 27 -16.26 -5.93 -15.73
CA CYS A 27 -14.86 -6.28 -15.60
C CYS A 27 -14.29 -6.77 -16.94
N ILE A 28 -13.41 -6.00 -17.58
CA ILE A 28 -12.79 -6.40 -18.85
C ILE A 28 -11.55 -7.24 -18.58
N VAL A 29 -11.56 -8.47 -19.12
CA VAL A 29 -10.56 -9.53 -18.83
C VAL A 29 -9.35 -9.44 -19.78
N THR A 30 -9.47 -8.74 -20.91
CA THR A 30 -8.41 -8.65 -21.92
C THR A 30 -7.60 -7.37 -21.84
N GLN A 31 -6.30 -7.54 -21.54
CA GLN A 31 -5.30 -6.48 -21.38
C GLN A 31 -5.00 -5.68 -22.67
N SER A 32 -5.45 -6.15 -23.84
CA SER A 32 -5.11 -5.61 -25.16
C SER A 32 -5.85 -4.33 -25.54
N VAL A 33 -6.88 -3.94 -24.78
CA VAL A 33 -7.74 -2.80 -25.13
C VAL A 33 -7.48 -1.58 -24.26
N ILE A 34 -6.84 -1.74 -23.09
CA ILE A 34 -6.87 -0.69 -22.07
C ILE A 34 -5.57 -0.58 -21.28
N CYS A 35 -4.92 0.57 -21.41
CA CYS A 35 -3.83 0.99 -20.54
C CYS A 35 -4.27 2.27 -19.82
N ARG A 36 -4.33 2.24 -18.49
CA ARG A 36 -4.70 3.42 -17.67
C ARG A 36 -3.77 4.62 -17.89
N ASN A 37 -2.57 4.38 -18.44
CA ASN A 37 -1.51 5.37 -18.63
C ASN A 37 -1.17 5.65 -20.10
N LEU A 38 -2.02 5.25 -21.04
CA LEU A 38 -1.98 5.75 -22.42
C LEU A 38 -3.27 6.53 -22.63
N ARG A 39 -3.16 7.69 -23.28
CA ARG A 39 -4.22 8.67 -23.57
C ARG A 39 -5.36 8.13 -24.47
N SER A 40 -5.70 6.86 -24.35
CA SER A 40 -6.70 6.11 -25.11
C SER A 40 -7.08 4.82 -24.36
N SER A 41 -7.98 4.93 -23.39
CA SER A 41 -8.85 3.82 -22.99
C SER A 41 -10.24 4.07 -23.57
N VAL A 42 -11.00 3.02 -23.85
CA VAL A 42 -12.44 3.15 -24.12
C VAL A 42 -13.07 3.71 -22.85
N TYR A 43 -13.75 4.86 -22.95
CA TYR A 43 -14.34 5.53 -21.79
C TYR A 43 -15.68 4.89 -21.40
N ASP A 44 -16.55 4.70 -22.39
CA ASP A 44 -17.81 3.98 -22.25
C ASP A 44 -17.86 2.86 -23.29
N ILE A 45 -17.96 1.62 -22.81
CA ILE A 45 -18.06 0.43 -23.66
C ILE A 45 -19.43 0.27 -24.33
N ASN A 46 -20.44 1.01 -23.89
CA ASN A 46 -21.79 0.98 -24.44
C ASN A 46 -22.01 2.02 -25.54
N GLU A 47 -21.09 2.97 -25.71
CA GLU A 47 -21.12 3.93 -26.81
C GLU A 47 -20.52 3.36 -28.11
N ASP A 48 -20.57 4.13 -29.19
CA ASP A 48 -19.95 3.76 -30.47
C ASP A 48 -18.41 3.84 -30.36
N VAL A 49 -17.80 2.70 -30.01
CA VAL A 49 -16.35 2.58 -29.86
C VAL A 49 -15.69 2.50 -31.23
N SER A 50 -14.84 3.49 -31.54
CA SER A 50 -14.14 3.53 -32.82
C SER A 50 -13.17 2.35 -33.00
N GLU A 51 -13.50 1.41 -33.90
CA GLU A 51 -12.61 0.30 -34.29
C GLU A 51 -11.29 0.78 -34.89
N LYS A 52 -11.23 2.01 -35.43
CA LYS A 52 -9.99 2.60 -35.92
C LYS A 52 -9.04 2.96 -34.78
N GLN A 53 -9.58 3.43 -33.65
CA GLN A 53 -8.80 3.79 -32.47
C GLN A 53 -8.53 2.58 -31.58
N PHE A 54 -9.49 1.65 -31.49
CA PHE A 54 -9.45 0.45 -30.67
C PHE A 54 -9.71 -0.81 -31.51
N PRO A 55 -8.77 -1.21 -32.38
CA PRO A 55 -8.97 -2.30 -33.35
C PRO A 55 -9.19 -3.68 -32.71
N GLU A 56 -8.79 -3.83 -31.44
CA GLU A 56 -8.93 -5.07 -30.68
C GLU A 56 -10.15 -5.05 -29.74
N PHE A 57 -10.96 -3.98 -29.75
CA PHE A 57 -12.13 -3.86 -28.87
C PHE A 57 -13.16 -4.97 -29.11
N ASN A 58 -13.39 -5.33 -30.38
CA ASN A 58 -14.32 -6.40 -30.76
C ASN A 58 -13.88 -7.81 -30.32
N LYS A 59 -12.64 -7.97 -29.84
CA LYS A 59 -12.13 -9.21 -29.24
C LYS A 59 -12.12 -9.17 -27.71
N ALA A 60 -12.58 -8.08 -27.11
CA ALA A 60 -12.62 -7.96 -25.66
C ALA A 60 -13.69 -8.88 -25.07
N GLU A 61 -13.33 -9.54 -23.97
CA GLU A 61 -14.27 -10.28 -23.15
C GLU A 61 -14.43 -9.58 -21.80
N TRP A 62 -15.64 -9.58 -21.28
CA TRP A 62 -15.94 -8.98 -19.99
C TRP A 62 -16.94 -9.79 -19.18
N ILE A 63 -16.90 -9.57 -17.87
CA ILE A 63 -17.85 -10.10 -16.91
C ILE A 63 -18.72 -8.95 -16.47
N GLU A 64 -20.04 -9.14 -16.59
CA GLU A 64 -21.04 -8.22 -16.11
C GLU A 64 -21.74 -8.81 -14.88
N CYS A 65 -21.85 -8.03 -13.81
CA CYS A 65 -22.65 -8.40 -12.66
C CYS A 65 -23.37 -7.18 -12.08
N ILE A 66 -24.49 -7.44 -11.40
CA ILE A 66 -25.22 -6.46 -10.62
C ILE A 66 -24.81 -6.66 -9.15
N GLN A 67 -24.39 -5.58 -8.50
CA GLN A 67 -24.19 -5.54 -7.05
C GLN A 67 -25.48 -5.08 -6.36
N GLU A 68 -26.05 -5.94 -5.53
CA GLU A 68 -27.22 -5.64 -4.72
C GLU A 68 -26.83 -4.99 -3.37
N GLN A 69 -27.82 -4.53 -2.61
CA GLN A 69 -27.59 -3.95 -1.27
C GLN A 69 -26.83 -4.92 -0.37
N ASN A 70 -25.85 -4.40 0.37
CA ASN A 70 -25.03 -5.16 1.32
C ASN A 70 -24.15 -6.25 0.69
N GLU A 71 -24.06 -6.32 -0.64
CA GLU A 71 -23.10 -7.19 -1.31
C GLU A 71 -21.72 -6.53 -1.39
N ILE A 72 -20.69 -7.35 -1.47
CA ILE A 72 -19.30 -6.90 -1.63
C ILE A 72 -18.75 -7.53 -2.90
N ILE A 73 -18.18 -6.70 -3.77
CA ILE A 73 -17.43 -7.15 -4.94
C ILE A 73 -15.95 -6.92 -4.70
N PHE A 74 -15.16 -7.95 -4.93
CA PHE A 74 -13.71 -7.83 -5.01
C PHE A 74 -13.31 -7.63 -6.47
N VAL A 75 -12.83 -6.43 -6.81
CA VAL A 75 -12.24 -6.14 -8.11
C VAL A 75 -10.72 -6.35 -8.02
N PRO A 76 -10.15 -7.36 -8.72
CA PRO A 76 -8.72 -7.60 -8.67
C PRO A 76 -7.91 -6.41 -9.20
N SER A 77 -6.70 -6.23 -8.67
CA SER A 77 -5.79 -5.20 -9.15
C SER A 77 -5.49 -5.38 -10.64
N GLY A 78 -5.51 -4.28 -11.40
CA GLY A 78 -5.28 -4.27 -12.85
C GLY A 78 -6.52 -4.53 -13.70
N TRP A 79 -7.67 -4.84 -13.10
CA TRP A 79 -8.92 -5.03 -13.83
C TRP A 79 -9.54 -3.68 -14.21
N TYR A 80 -9.78 -3.51 -15.51
CA TYR A 80 -10.61 -2.39 -15.96
C TYR A 80 -12.05 -2.67 -15.55
N HIS A 81 -12.70 -1.67 -14.98
CA HIS A 81 -14.08 -1.74 -14.56
C HIS A 81 -14.84 -0.48 -14.95
N GLN A 82 -15.99 -0.66 -15.57
CA GLN A 82 -16.99 0.38 -15.77
C GLN A 82 -18.14 0.14 -14.80
N VAL A 83 -18.64 1.22 -14.20
CA VAL A 83 -19.63 1.21 -13.13
C VAL A 83 -20.83 2.02 -13.62
N TYR A 84 -22.02 1.39 -13.65
CA TYR A 84 -23.26 2.07 -13.96
C TYR A 84 -24.28 1.88 -12.83
N ASN A 85 -24.78 2.99 -12.29
CA ASN A 85 -25.81 2.95 -11.25
C ASN A 85 -27.18 2.83 -11.92
N LEU A 86 -27.95 1.79 -11.59
CA LEU A 86 -29.31 1.61 -12.18
C LEU A 86 -30.36 2.44 -11.43
N GLU A 87 -30.09 2.83 -10.19
CA GLU A 87 -30.92 3.70 -9.34
C GLU A 87 -30.04 4.72 -8.59
N ASP A 88 -30.62 5.52 -7.69
CA ASP A 88 -29.87 6.44 -6.84
C ASP A 88 -28.99 5.65 -5.85
N THR A 89 -27.71 5.47 -6.19
CA THR A 89 -26.79 4.57 -5.47
C THR A 89 -25.76 5.31 -4.63
N ILE A 90 -25.56 4.82 -3.40
CA ILE A 90 -24.38 5.12 -2.58
C ILE A 90 -23.55 3.84 -2.46
N SER A 91 -22.28 3.91 -2.82
CA SER A 91 -21.32 2.81 -2.65
C SER A 91 -20.09 3.27 -1.88
N ILE A 92 -19.47 2.33 -1.15
CA ILE A 92 -18.22 2.56 -0.41
C ILE A 92 -17.19 1.57 -0.93
N ASN A 93 -16.05 2.09 -1.37
CA ASN A 93 -14.93 1.29 -1.88
C ASN A 93 -13.68 1.46 -0.99
N HIS A 94 -12.92 0.37 -0.85
CA HIS A 94 -11.63 0.35 -0.19
C HIS A 94 -10.54 -0.19 -1.11
N ASN A 95 -9.65 0.70 -1.56
CA ASN A 95 -8.42 0.30 -2.24
C ASN A 95 -7.37 -0.07 -1.19
N TRP A 96 -6.69 -1.20 -1.40
CA TRP A 96 -5.65 -1.69 -0.50
C TRP A 96 -4.45 -2.19 -1.32
N PHE A 97 -3.26 -2.02 -0.75
CA PHE A 97 -2.04 -2.57 -1.31
C PHE A 97 -1.17 -3.18 -0.21
N ASN A 98 -0.32 -4.11 -0.61
CA ASN A 98 0.58 -4.85 0.25
C ASN A 98 1.84 -5.24 -0.55
N ALA A 99 2.70 -6.08 0.01
CA ALA A 99 3.94 -6.50 -0.63
C ALA A 99 3.74 -7.16 -2.02
N TYR A 100 2.61 -7.83 -2.28
CA TYR A 100 2.35 -8.50 -3.55
C TYR A 100 2.11 -7.52 -4.70
N ASN A 101 1.44 -6.39 -4.46
CA ASN A 101 1.10 -5.40 -5.48
C ASN A 101 1.82 -4.04 -5.32
N LEU A 102 2.75 -3.91 -4.37
CA LEU A 102 3.49 -2.67 -4.11
C LEU A 102 4.19 -2.11 -5.36
N HIS A 103 4.72 -2.99 -6.20
CA HIS A 103 5.36 -2.61 -7.46
C HIS A 103 4.39 -1.96 -8.46
N TRP A 104 3.11 -2.36 -8.47
CA TRP A 104 2.08 -1.71 -9.29
C TRP A 104 1.73 -0.34 -8.75
N VAL A 105 1.70 -0.16 -7.42
CA VAL A 105 1.47 1.16 -6.81
C VAL A 105 2.58 2.13 -7.18
N TRP A 106 3.85 1.72 -7.09
CA TRP A 106 4.95 2.56 -7.52
C TRP A 106 4.86 2.91 -9.01
N ASN A 107 4.58 1.94 -9.87
CA ASN A 107 4.44 2.19 -11.30
C ASN A 107 3.30 3.19 -11.59
N LEU A 108 2.16 3.06 -10.89
CA LEU A 108 1.04 4.00 -11.00
C LEU A 108 1.47 5.42 -10.61
N LEU A 109 2.04 5.58 -9.41
CA LEU A 109 2.50 6.87 -8.91
C LEU A 109 3.53 7.49 -9.87
N HIS A 110 4.43 6.68 -10.40
CA HIS A 110 5.50 7.14 -11.28
C HIS A 110 4.96 7.65 -12.62
N GLU A 111 3.99 6.95 -13.22
CA GLU A 111 3.37 7.42 -14.46
C GLU A 111 2.45 8.61 -14.22
N ASP A 112 1.67 8.61 -13.14
CA ASP A 112 0.81 9.75 -12.77
C ASP A 112 1.65 11.01 -12.47
N HIS A 113 2.84 10.85 -11.91
CA HIS A 113 3.78 11.96 -11.71
C HIS A 113 4.23 12.56 -13.04
N LYS A 114 4.61 11.72 -14.01
CA LYS A 114 4.97 12.19 -15.36
C LYS A 114 3.83 12.94 -16.01
N VAL A 115 2.62 12.39 -15.94
CA VAL A 115 1.42 13.02 -16.48
C VAL A 115 1.17 14.37 -15.80
N ALA A 116 1.23 14.41 -14.46
CA ALA A 116 1.07 15.65 -13.70
C ALA A 116 2.12 16.70 -14.08
N LYS A 117 3.38 16.28 -14.29
CA LYS A 117 4.50 17.11 -14.72
C LYS A 117 4.25 17.68 -16.13
N GLU A 118 3.88 16.84 -17.09
CA GLU A 118 3.57 17.22 -18.47
C GLU A 118 2.43 18.25 -18.55
N TYR A 119 1.40 18.12 -17.70
CA TYR A 119 0.23 19.00 -17.71
C TYR A 119 0.53 20.46 -17.33
N ILE A 120 1.60 20.71 -16.57
CA ILE A 120 1.97 22.04 -16.09
C ILE A 120 3.34 22.48 -16.61
N GLU A 121 3.89 21.78 -17.60
CA GLU A 121 5.25 22.01 -18.10
C GLU A 121 5.45 23.45 -18.61
N ASP A 122 4.39 24.09 -19.09
CA ASP A 122 4.36 25.47 -19.60
C ASP A 122 4.72 26.53 -18.54
N ILE A 123 4.54 26.23 -17.26
CA ILE A 123 4.85 27.15 -16.15
C ILE A 123 6.17 26.83 -15.45
N ARG A 124 6.98 25.88 -15.96
CA ARG A 124 8.24 25.47 -15.31
C ARG A 124 9.16 26.65 -15.02
N ASP A 125 9.39 27.51 -16.01
CA ASP A 125 10.38 28.60 -15.91
C ASP A 125 9.93 29.76 -15.01
N ILE A 126 8.64 29.82 -14.66
CA ILE A 126 8.06 30.86 -13.80
C ILE A 126 7.67 30.32 -12.41
N CYS A 127 7.90 29.03 -12.16
CA CYS A 127 7.58 28.37 -10.90
C CYS A 127 8.86 28.11 -10.09
N ASP A 128 8.97 28.75 -8.92
CA ASP A 128 10.15 28.61 -8.04
C ASP A 128 10.43 27.16 -7.59
N ASN A 129 9.36 26.35 -7.42
CA ASN A 129 9.49 24.96 -7.00
C ASN A 129 8.51 24.07 -7.79
N PHE A 130 8.89 23.82 -9.04
CA PHE A 130 8.12 23.04 -9.99
C PHE A 130 7.85 21.60 -9.51
N GLU A 131 8.85 20.94 -8.91
CA GLU A 131 8.72 19.57 -8.42
C GLU A 131 7.69 19.48 -7.27
N ALA A 132 7.70 20.41 -6.31
CA ALA A 132 6.70 20.41 -5.25
C ALA A 132 5.28 20.60 -5.79
N LEU A 133 5.10 21.37 -6.87
CA LEU A 133 3.81 21.52 -7.53
C LEU A 133 3.39 20.21 -8.21
N CYS A 134 4.31 19.51 -8.89
CA CYS A 134 4.07 18.18 -9.44
C CYS A 134 3.62 17.18 -8.35
N GLN A 135 4.31 17.16 -7.20
CA GLN A 135 3.97 16.27 -6.08
C GLN A 135 2.61 16.62 -5.45
N ARG A 136 2.23 17.90 -5.38
CA ARG A 136 0.89 18.31 -4.93
C ARG A 136 -0.21 17.86 -5.87
N ASN A 137 0.00 18.00 -7.17
CA ASN A 137 -0.96 17.53 -8.18
C ASN A 137 -1.08 16.01 -8.16
N LEU A 138 0.04 15.30 -8.02
CA LEU A 138 0.07 13.85 -7.85
C LEU A 138 -0.75 13.41 -6.62
N ALA A 139 -0.52 14.03 -5.46
CA ALA A 139 -1.30 13.73 -4.25
C ALA A 139 -2.80 14.00 -4.44
N ALA A 140 -3.17 15.08 -5.13
CA ALA A 140 -4.57 15.42 -5.37
C ALA A 140 -5.27 14.42 -6.31
N ASN A 141 -4.57 13.93 -7.33
CA ASN A 141 -5.15 13.04 -8.35
C ASN A 141 -5.11 11.57 -7.94
N THR A 142 -4.00 11.12 -7.34
CA THR A 142 -3.74 9.71 -7.03
C THR A 142 -3.93 9.40 -5.55
N GLY A 143 -4.13 10.42 -4.70
CA GLY A 143 -4.34 10.29 -3.25
C GLY A 143 -3.04 10.18 -2.43
N MET A 144 -1.89 10.11 -3.09
CA MET A 144 -0.57 10.00 -2.46
C MET A 144 0.50 10.52 -3.41
N ASN A 145 1.51 11.23 -2.89
CA ASN A 145 2.68 11.62 -3.67
C ASN A 145 3.89 10.72 -3.37
N PHE A 146 5.04 10.94 -4.01
CA PHE A 146 6.22 10.11 -3.79
C PHE A 146 6.76 10.18 -2.36
N TYR A 147 6.67 11.33 -1.71
CA TYR A 147 7.14 11.52 -0.34
C TYR A 147 6.22 10.83 0.66
N ASP A 148 4.90 10.94 0.49
CA ASP A 148 3.92 10.22 1.29
C ASP A 148 4.12 8.69 1.15
N PHE A 149 4.34 8.22 -0.08
CA PHE A 149 4.65 6.82 -0.36
C PHE A 149 5.96 6.37 0.28
N PHE A 150 7.00 7.21 0.22
CA PHE A 150 8.29 6.91 0.86
C PHE A 150 8.18 6.86 2.39
N ILE A 151 7.45 7.79 3.00
CA ILE A 151 7.11 7.86 4.43
C ILE A 151 6.39 6.57 4.86
N PHE A 152 5.45 6.11 4.03
CA PHE A 152 4.70 4.88 4.25
C PHE A 152 5.61 3.65 4.22
N ILE A 153 6.36 3.43 3.14
CA ILE A 153 7.20 2.23 3.01
C ILE A 153 8.33 2.21 4.05
N THR A 154 8.87 3.38 4.42
CA THR A 154 9.89 3.50 5.48
C THR A 154 9.39 2.97 6.82
N ARG A 155 8.16 3.32 7.20
CA ARG A 155 7.54 2.81 8.43
C ARG A 155 7.32 1.30 8.38
N PHE A 156 6.88 0.77 7.24
CA PHE A 156 6.76 -0.67 7.07
C PHE A 156 8.12 -1.38 7.12
N VAL A 157 9.19 -0.82 6.54
CA VAL A 157 10.54 -1.39 6.66
C VAL A 157 10.96 -1.46 8.12
N LEU A 158 10.86 -0.35 8.86
CA LEU A 158 11.23 -0.33 10.27
C LEU A 158 10.46 -1.37 11.09
N ALA A 159 9.14 -1.46 10.91
CA ALA A 159 8.32 -2.44 11.60
C ALA A 159 8.71 -3.90 11.25
N ASN A 160 8.92 -4.19 9.96
CA ASN A 160 9.32 -5.53 9.51
C ASN A 160 10.76 -5.89 9.97
N VAL A 161 11.69 -4.92 10.01
CA VAL A 161 13.05 -5.13 10.50
C VAL A 161 13.05 -5.42 12.01
N ILE A 162 12.28 -4.66 12.80
CA ILE A 162 12.13 -4.92 14.24
C ILE A 162 11.57 -6.32 14.47
N GLU A 163 10.50 -6.69 13.77
CA GLU A 163 9.90 -8.03 13.86
C GLU A 163 10.87 -9.14 13.44
N LEU A 164 11.64 -8.92 12.36
CA LEU A 164 12.63 -9.89 11.90
C LEU A 164 13.71 -10.12 12.96
N TYR A 165 14.21 -9.06 13.62
CA TYR A 165 15.16 -9.20 14.71
C TYR A 165 14.57 -9.99 15.89
N HIS A 166 13.33 -9.70 16.29
CA HIS A 166 12.67 -10.45 17.36
C HIS A 166 12.53 -11.94 17.02
N VAL A 167 12.17 -12.27 15.78
CA VAL A 167 12.01 -13.68 15.38
C VAL A 167 13.34 -14.43 15.32
N GLN A 168 14.44 -13.72 15.04
CA GLN A 168 15.80 -14.25 14.97
C GLN A 168 16.51 -14.33 16.34
N GLU A 169 15.95 -13.77 17.41
CA GLU A 169 16.60 -13.86 18.73
C GLU A 169 16.69 -15.32 19.22
N PRO A 170 17.82 -15.73 19.84
CA PRO A 170 18.10 -17.15 20.15
C PRO A 170 17.06 -17.85 21.04
N GLU A 171 16.39 -17.09 21.91
CA GLU A 171 15.35 -17.61 22.81
C GLU A 171 14.05 -17.91 22.06
N ASP A 172 13.68 -17.04 21.11
CA ASP A 172 12.44 -17.12 20.33
C ASP A 172 12.59 -17.97 19.05
N ALA A 173 13.79 -18.06 18.47
CA ALA A 173 14.08 -18.85 17.27
C ALA A 173 13.78 -20.35 17.43
N LYS A 174 13.75 -20.87 18.67
CA LYS A 174 13.35 -22.27 18.96
C LYS A 174 11.84 -22.51 18.86
N VAL A 175 11.04 -21.46 18.96
CA VAL A 175 9.57 -21.51 18.99
C VAL A 175 8.95 -21.02 17.68
N ASN A 176 9.66 -20.16 16.95
CA ASN A 176 9.20 -19.57 15.72
C ASN A 176 9.29 -20.53 14.53
N SER A 177 8.27 -20.46 13.66
CA SER A 177 8.20 -21.30 12.49
C SER A 177 8.83 -20.57 11.28
N PRO A 178 9.50 -21.27 10.35
CA PRO A 178 10.13 -20.66 9.17
C PRO A 178 9.16 -19.78 8.34
N GLU A 179 7.87 -20.06 8.42
CA GLU A 179 6.80 -19.37 7.71
C GLU A 179 6.58 -17.93 8.23
N ALA A 180 6.80 -17.66 9.52
CA ALA A 180 6.68 -16.30 10.06
C ALA A 180 7.79 -15.39 9.54
N THR A 181 9.03 -15.90 9.54
CA THR A 181 10.20 -15.22 8.95
C THR A 181 10.00 -14.95 7.47
N HIS A 182 9.34 -15.87 6.74
CA HIS A 182 9.09 -15.74 5.31
C HIS A 182 8.29 -14.48 4.97
N HIS A 183 7.26 -14.14 5.75
CA HIS A 183 6.44 -12.96 5.48
C HIS A 183 7.20 -11.64 5.65
N TYR A 184 7.98 -11.50 6.74
CA TYR A 184 8.78 -10.30 6.97
C TYR A 184 9.87 -10.14 5.91
N VAL A 185 10.56 -11.23 5.57
CA VAL A 185 11.56 -11.24 4.50
C VAL A 185 10.93 -10.89 3.15
N TYR A 186 9.77 -11.46 2.82
CA TYR A 186 9.06 -11.15 1.58
C TYR A 186 8.69 -9.67 1.50
N ASN A 187 8.09 -9.12 2.56
CA ASN A 187 7.75 -7.69 2.61
C ASN A 187 8.98 -6.80 2.38
N LEU A 188 10.08 -7.09 3.07
CA LEU A 188 11.33 -6.34 2.93
C LEU A 188 11.90 -6.44 1.52
N MET A 189 11.90 -7.63 0.91
CA MET A 189 12.34 -7.80 -0.48
C MET A 189 11.48 -7.00 -1.45
N GLN A 190 10.16 -7.02 -1.32
CA GLN A 190 9.27 -6.28 -2.21
C GLN A 190 9.46 -4.76 -2.07
N ILE A 191 9.65 -4.27 -0.83
CA ILE A 191 9.94 -2.85 -0.59
C ILE A 191 11.32 -2.49 -1.15
N ARG A 192 12.34 -3.35 -0.98
CA ARG A 192 13.69 -3.14 -1.51
C ARG A 192 13.68 -2.97 -3.03
N GLU A 193 12.95 -3.83 -3.75
CA GLU A 193 12.84 -3.75 -5.21
C GLU A 193 12.18 -2.44 -5.66
N VAL A 194 11.16 -1.98 -4.92
CA VAL A 194 10.51 -0.69 -5.20
C VAL A 194 11.43 0.48 -4.87
N ALA A 195 12.06 0.49 -3.69
CA ALA A 195 13.01 1.53 -3.29
C ALA A 195 14.18 1.63 -4.28
N SER A 196 14.66 0.51 -4.83
CA SER A 196 15.70 0.49 -5.87
C SER A 196 15.25 1.21 -7.15
N LYS A 197 13.97 1.16 -7.51
CA LYS A 197 13.43 1.92 -8.65
C LYS A 197 13.27 3.40 -8.32
N MET A 198 12.97 3.74 -7.07
CA MET A 198 12.80 5.12 -6.60
C MET A 198 14.11 5.92 -6.66
N ILE A 199 15.27 5.26 -6.53
CA ILE A 199 16.61 5.87 -6.68
C ILE A 199 16.73 6.64 -8.00
N SER A 200 16.18 6.09 -9.08
CA SER A 200 16.26 6.69 -10.41
C SER A 200 15.24 7.83 -10.65
N ALA A 201 14.34 8.09 -9.70
CA ALA A 201 13.32 9.12 -9.85
C ALA A 201 13.87 10.49 -9.45
N GLU A 202 13.73 11.47 -10.35
CA GLU A 202 14.25 12.84 -10.21
C GLU A 202 13.81 13.53 -8.90
N ALA A 203 12.62 13.19 -8.39
CA ALA A 203 12.09 13.72 -7.14
C ALA A 203 12.93 13.39 -5.88
N PHE A 204 13.77 12.34 -5.96
CA PHE A 204 14.70 11.94 -4.91
C PHE A 204 16.14 12.39 -5.20
N SER A 205 16.36 13.26 -6.20
CA SER A 205 17.66 13.90 -6.41
C SER A 205 18.06 14.73 -5.18
N ILE A 206 19.37 14.95 -4.99
CA ILE A 206 19.87 15.77 -3.87
C ILE A 206 19.25 17.17 -3.90
N GLU A 207 19.11 17.76 -5.09
CA GLU A 207 18.49 19.07 -5.29
C GLU A 207 17.05 19.09 -4.79
N ASN A 208 16.21 18.18 -5.26
CA ASN A 208 14.79 18.14 -4.87
C ASN A 208 14.61 17.77 -3.39
N LEU A 209 15.43 16.86 -2.86
CA LEU A 209 15.44 16.53 -1.43
C LEU A 209 15.86 17.71 -0.54
N CYS A 210 16.63 18.68 -1.03
CA CYS A 210 17.00 19.88 -0.27
C CYS A 210 15.83 20.85 -0.11
N VAL A 211 14.90 20.88 -1.07
CA VAL A 211 13.77 21.83 -1.10
C VAL A 211 12.53 21.30 -0.37
N ILE A 212 12.54 20.04 0.08
CA ILE A 212 11.47 19.47 0.90
C ILE A 212 11.34 20.24 2.22
N SER A 213 10.10 20.49 2.64
CA SER A 213 9.80 21.13 3.93
C SER A 213 10.44 20.38 5.10
N GLU A 214 10.86 21.12 6.13
CA GLU A 214 11.49 20.53 7.31
C GLU A 214 10.59 19.49 8.01
N GLY A 215 9.27 19.71 7.98
CA GLY A 215 8.27 18.76 8.48
C GLY A 215 8.30 17.43 7.73
N ASN A 216 8.31 17.46 6.40
CA ASN A 216 8.37 16.25 5.57
C ASN A 216 9.73 15.55 5.72
N ARG A 217 10.83 16.31 5.72
CA ARG A 217 12.18 15.78 5.98
C ARG A 217 12.21 15.04 7.31
N SER A 218 11.72 15.66 8.39
CA SER A 218 11.68 15.05 9.72
C SER A 218 10.76 13.81 9.78
N ALA A 219 9.63 13.82 9.07
CA ALA A 219 8.70 12.70 9.01
C ALA A 219 9.25 11.48 8.24
N MET A 220 10.22 11.71 7.36
CA MET A 220 10.91 10.71 6.55
C MET A 220 12.17 10.19 7.22
N SER A 221 13.00 11.07 7.79
CA SER A 221 14.39 10.74 8.06
C SER A 221 14.70 10.35 9.50
N ASP A 222 14.11 10.98 10.51
CA ASP A 222 14.52 10.76 11.90
C ASP A 222 13.96 9.45 12.46
N VAL A 223 14.80 8.41 12.45
CA VAL A 223 14.43 7.07 12.91
C VAL A 223 14.04 7.10 14.38
N THR A 224 14.74 7.85 15.23
CA THR A 224 14.41 7.93 16.66
C THR A 224 13.03 8.53 16.87
N LYS A 225 12.70 9.59 16.12
CA LYS A 225 11.38 10.22 16.19
C LYS A 225 10.29 9.30 15.66
N ILE A 226 10.53 8.59 14.55
CA ILE A 226 9.58 7.60 14.01
C ILE A 226 9.30 6.50 15.04
N LEU A 227 10.33 5.92 15.67
CA LEU A 227 10.16 4.84 16.64
C LEU A 227 9.46 5.30 17.95
N LYS A 228 9.51 6.60 18.24
CA LYS A 228 8.78 7.21 19.37
C LYS A 228 7.35 7.65 19.02
N ASP A 229 7.02 7.75 17.74
CA ASP A 229 5.70 8.16 17.26
C ASP A 229 4.62 7.14 17.63
N ASP A 230 3.51 7.62 18.21
CA ASP A 230 2.40 6.75 18.62
C ASP A 230 1.72 6.07 17.42
N GLY A 231 1.72 6.74 16.25
CA GLY A 231 1.20 6.17 15.01
C GLY A 231 2.03 4.98 14.55
N PHE A 232 3.36 5.11 14.57
CA PHE A 232 4.27 4.00 14.29
C PHE A 232 4.10 2.85 15.29
N ARG A 233 4.03 3.12 16.59
CA ARG A 233 3.81 2.07 17.60
C ARG A 233 2.53 1.29 17.35
N ARG A 234 1.44 1.98 17.01
CA ARG A 234 0.17 1.33 16.63
C ARG A 234 0.32 0.49 15.36
N LEU A 235 0.97 1.03 14.32
CA LEU A 235 1.24 0.29 13.08
C LEU A 235 2.00 -1.00 13.37
N TRP A 236 3.09 -0.90 14.13
CA TRP A 236 3.94 -2.03 14.46
C TRP A 236 3.17 -3.10 15.25
N MET A 237 2.46 -2.71 16.32
CA MET A 237 1.63 -3.64 17.10
C MET A 237 0.57 -4.35 16.24
N THR A 238 -0.15 -3.60 15.40
CA THR A 238 -1.14 -4.18 14.48
C THR A 238 -0.50 -5.15 13.49
N LEU A 239 0.70 -4.84 12.98
CA LEU A 239 1.45 -5.71 12.08
C LEU A 239 1.79 -7.04 12.77
N SER A 240 2.33 -6.98 13.99
CA SER A 240 2.69 -8.18 14.77
C SER A 240 1.45 -9.02 15.09
N GLU A 241 0.35 -8.38 15.50
CA GLU A 241 -0.93 -9.05 15.76
C GLU A 241 -1.49 -9.73 14.50
N ALA A 242 -1.41 -9.07 13.34
CA ALA A 242 -1.88 -9.61 12.08
C ALA A 242 -1.09 -10.87 11.68
N TYR A 243 0.25 -10.82 11.76
CA TYR A 243 1.09 -11.98 11.44
C TYR A 243 0.95 -13.11 12.46
N GLU A 244 0.75 -12.79 13.73
CA GLU A 244 0.41 -13.78 14.74
C GLU A 244 -0.94 -14.45 14.45
N CYS A 245 -1.93 -13.69 14.01
CA CYS A 245 -3.22 -14.23 13.56
C CYS A 245 -3.06 -15.13 12.34
N ILE A 246 -2.30 -14.71 11.32
CA ILE A 246 -2.00 -15.52 10.13
C ILE A 246 -1.31 -16.83 10.52
N ARG A 247 -0.27 -16.75 11.37
CA ARG A 247 0.48 -17.90 11.87
C ARG A 247 -0.42 -18.87 12.65
N ARG A 248 -1.32 -18.34 13.50
CA ARG A 248 -2.32 -19.16 14.22
C ARG A 248 -3.35 -19.78 13.27
N GLY A 249 -3.86 -19.02 12.30
CA GLY A 249 -4.82 -19.49 11.30
C GLY A 249 -4.23 -20.58 10.42
N GLN A 250 -2.99 -20.42 9.96
CA GLN A 250 -2.22 -21.45 9.25
C GLN A 250 -2.02 -22.68 10.12
N ARG A 251 -1.65 -22.53 11.41
CA ARG A 251 -1.57 -23.64 12.37
C ARG A 251 -2.92 -24.35 12.58
N ILE A 252 -4.04 -23.63 12.55
CA ILE A 252 -5.39 -24.20 12.65
C ILE A 252 -5.71 -24.99 11.38
N LEU A 253 -5.42 -24.47 10.17
CA LEU A 253 -5.57 -25.21 8.92
C LEU A 253 -4.71 -26.49 8.88
N TYR A 254 -3.48 -26.42 9.41
CA TYR A 254 -2.63 -27.61 9.56
C TYR A 254 -3.13 -28.57 10.65
N LYS A 255 -3.75 -28.08 11.73
CA LYS A 255 -4.38 -28.90 12.79
C LYS A 255 -5.74 -29.48 12.40
N VAL A 256 -6.42 -28.98 11.35
CA VAL A 256 -7.61 -29.66 10.80
C VAL A 256 -7.25 -31.01 10.16
N ARG A 257 -5.96 -31.36 10.03
CA ARG A 257 -5.51 -32.74 9.76
C ARG A 257 -5.24 -33.63 10.98
N TYR A 258 -5.20 -33.13 12.22
CA TYR A 258 -5.13 -33.97 13.42
C TYR A 258 -5.77 -33.30 14.64
N LEU A 259 -6.76 -34.01 15.20
CA LEU A 259 -7.65 -33.63 16.30
C LEU A 259 -7.03 -32.89 17.51
N ASN A 260 -7.87 -31.98 18.01
CA ASN A 260 -8.14 -31.62 19.42
C ASN A 260 -7.11 -30.88 20.28
N GLN A 261 -7.67 -29.81 20.86
CA GLN A 261 -7.48 -29.24 22.21
C GLN A 261 -6.54 -28.05 22.45
N LYS A 262 -7.18 -27.13 23.19
CA LYS A 262 -6.73 -26.07 24.10
C LYS A 262 -6.13 -24.81 23.47
N GLY A 263 -6.99 -23.80 23.41
CA GLY A 263 -6.61 -22.39 23.32
C GLY A 263 -5.99 -21.91 24.63
N CYS A 264 -5.07 -20.96 24.50
CA CYS A 264 -4.65 -20.09 25.58
C CYS A 264 -4.60 -18.66 25.02
N LEU A 265 -5.45 -17.81 25.59
CA LEU A 265 -5.45 -16.36 25.44
C LEU A 265 -4.40 -15.77 26.37
N SER A 266 -3.52 -14.95 25.80
CA SER A 266 -2.89 -13.75 26.36
C SER A 266 -1.50 -13.61 25.75
N VAL A 267 -1.30 -12.54 24.99
CA VAL A 267 0.04 -12.02 24.72
C VAL A 267 -0.04 -10.53 25.01
N THR A 268 0.05 -10.18 26.29
CA THR A 268 0.69 -8.92 26.66
C THR A 268 2.16 -9.08 26.27
N CYS A 269 2.52 -8.61 25.08
CA CYS A 269 3.88 -8.63 24.58
C CYS A 269 4.67 -7.57 25.34
N SER A 270 5.27 -7.98 26.46
CA SER A 270 6.28 -7.18 27.18
C SER A 270 7.66 -7.63 26.67
N LYS A 271 7.92 -7.52 25.37
CA LYS A 271 9.27 -7.69 24.83
C LYS A 271 10.10 -6.49 25.29
N SER A 272 11.36 -6.72 25.67
CA SER A 272 12.27 -5.63 26.00
C SER A 272 12.70 -4.94 24.71
N ASP A 273 11.82 -4.11 24.15
CA ASP A 273 11.96 -3.44 22.85
C ASP A 273 13.22 -2.56 22.74
N CYS A 274 13.84 -2.21 23.88
CA CYS A 274 14.98 -1.29 23.93
C CYS A 274 16.17 -1.79 23.11
N ASN A 275 16.54 -3.08 23.18
CA ASN A 275 17.77 -3.56 22.56
C ASN A 275 17.71 -3.54 21.02
N VAL A 276 16.54 -3.87 20.44
CA VAL A 276 16.35 -3.87 18.98
C VAL A 276 16.25 -2.44 18.45
N VAL A 277 15.49 -1.58 19.14
CA VAL A 277 15.35 -0.16 18.81
C VAL A 277 16.70 0.57 18.89
N ASP A 278 17.48 0.30 19.94
CA ASP A 278 18.81 0.89 20.11
C ASP A 278 19.77 0.39 19.02
N ARG A 279 19.68 -0.88 18.61
CA ARG A 279 20.50 -1.44 17.53
C ARG A 279 20.20 -0.80 16.18
N ILE A 280 18.92 -0.64 15.84
CA ILE A 280 18.49 0.03 14.59
C ILE A 280 18.93 1.49 14.61
N THR A 281 18.68 2.20 15.72
CA THR A 281 19.05 3.62 15.88
C THR A 281 20.57 3.82 15.86
N TYR A 282 21.34 2.87 16.40
CA TYR A 282 22.79 2.88 16.32
C TYR A 282 23.29 2.72 14.87
N PHE A 283 22.69 1.81 14.12
CA PHE A 283 23.08 1.54 12.73
C PHE A 283 22.64 2.65 11.76
N MET A 284 21.41 3.15 11.90
CA MET A 284 20.83 4.14 11.02
C MET A 284 20.00 5.14 11.81
N ARG A 285 20.60 6.31 12.06
CA ARG A 285 19.91 7.43 12.73
C ARG A 285 18.99 8.19 11.78
N GLU A 286 19.37 8.26 10.51
CA GLU A 286 18.65 9.01 9.48
C GLU A 286 18.48 8.22 8.20
N ILE A 287 17.28 8.28 7.61
CA ILE A 287 16.95 7.76 6.27
C ILE A 287 16.74 8.96 5.34
N ARG A 288 17.71 9.29 4.49
CA ARG A 288 17.68 10.50 3.65
C ARG A 288 17.01 10.28 2.30
N GLY A 289 16.90 9.03 1.86
CA GLY A 289 16.32 8.68 0.58
C GLY A 289 16.24 7.17 0.35
N PRO A 290 15.80 6.75 -0.84
CA PRO A 290 15.62 5.34 -1.19
C PRO A 290 16.89 4.48 -1.06
N GLU A 291 18.07 5.04 -1.32
CA GLU A 291 19.36 4.37 -1.18
C GLU A 291 19.61 3.94 0.27
N ASP A 292 19.27 4.81 1.23
CA ASP A 292 19.43 4.51 2.66
C ASP A 292 18.48 3.40 3.08
N LEU A 293 17.25 3.45 2.56
CA LEU A 293 16.24 2.42 2.82
C LEU A 293 16.68 1.05 2.26
N VAL A 294 17.24 0.99 1.05
CA VAL A 294 17.81 -0.23 0.47
C VAL A 294 18.95 -0.76 1.35
N ARG A 295 19.88 0.09 1.79
CA ARG A 295 21.00 -0.33 2.66
C ARG A 295 20.52 -0.87 4.02
N LEU A 296 19.47 -0.27 4.59
CA LEU A 296 18.86 -0.76 5.83
C LEU A 296 18.30 -2.17 5.63
N ILE A 297 17.56 -2.40 4.55
CA ILE A 297 16.99 -3.71 4.24
C ILE A 297 18.09 -4.75 4.00
N ASP A 298 19.10 -4.40 3.21
CA ASP A 298 20.23 -5.30 2.90
C ASP A 298 21.01 -5.71 4.15
N THR A 299 21.09 -4.84 5.16
CA THR A 299 21.73 -5.15 6.44
C THR A 299 20.86 -6.02 7.34
N ALA A 300 19.55 -5.88 7.25
CA ALA A 300 18.60 -6.63 8.08
C ALA A 300 18.35 -8.05 7.56
N LEU A 301 18.45 -8.27 6.25
CA LEU A 301 18.27 -9.58 5.65
C LEU A 301 19.52 -10.47 5.89
N PRO A 302 19.35 -11.73 6.29
CA PRO A 302 20.48 -12.65 6.42
C PRO A 302 21.17 -12.88 5.07
N GLU A 303 22.50 -12.91 5.06
CA GLU A 303 23.29 -13.27 3.88
C GLU A 303 22.83 -14.64 3.35
N ARG A 304 22.59 -14.71 2.03
CA ARG A 304 22.15 -15.94 1.35
C ARG A 304 23.27 -16.96 1.23
#